data_AF-A0A5K1AJC9-F1
#
_entry.id   AF-A0A5K1AJC9-F1
#
_cell.length_a   1.000
_cell.length_b   1.000
_cell.length_c   1.000
_cell.angle_alpha   90.00
_cell.angle_beta   90.00
_cell.angle_gamma   90.00
#
_symmetry.space_group_name_H-M   'P 1'
#
loop_
_entity.id
_entity.type
_entity.pdbx_description
1 polymer ?
#
loop_
_entity_poly.entity_id
_entity_poly.type
_entity_poly.pdbx_seq_one_letter_code
_entity_poly.pdbx_strand_id
1 'polypeptide(L)' 'VPAGERTVKRLRMSKALTVPDSTTVYEACRRMAARRVDAILVTDSNALLCGILTDK' A
#
# COMPACT_ATOMS: atom_id res chain seq x y z
N VAL A 1 -23.15 -1.58 21.27
CA VAL A 1 -23.10 -2.34 19.99
C VAL A 1 -22.87 -3.80 20.32
N PRO A 2 -23.70 -4.75 19.86
CA PRO A 2 -23.42 -6.17 20.05
C PRO A 2 -22.06 -6.47 19.41
N ALA A 3 -21.34 -7.48 19.90
CA ALA A 3 -20.06 -7.93 19.35
C ALA A 3 -20.23 -8.60 17.96
N GLY A 4 -20.96 -7.95 17.04
CA GLY A 4 -21.08 -8.38 15.66
C GLY A 4 -19.77 -8.11 14.93
N GLU A 5 -19.10 -9.16 14.50
CA GLU A 5 -18.02 -9.24 13.52
C GLU A 5 -17.23 -7.93 13.29
N ARG A 6 -16.09 -7.80 13.98
CA ARG A 6 -15.11 -6.73 13.73
C ARG A 6 -14.25 -7.11 12.52
N THR A 7 -14.77 -6.89 11.31
CA THR A 7 -14.04 -7.19 10.06
C THR A 7 -13.09 -6.06 9.66
N VAL A 8 -12.05 -6.38 8.90
CA VAL A 8 -11.10 -5.40 8.33
C VAL A 8 -11.83 -4.32 7.51
N LYS A 9 -12.93 -4.68 6.83
CA LYS A 9 -13.77 -3.75 6.06
C LYS A 9 -14.34 -2.59 6.90
N ARG A 10 -14.50 -2.78 8.22
CA ARG A 10 -15.00 -1.72 9.13
C ARG A 10 -13.92 -0.73 9.55
N LEU A 11 -12.64 -0.99 9.26
CA LEU A 11 -11.57 -0.03 9.49
C LEU A 11 -11.70 1.14 8.50
N ARG A 12 -11.49 2.37 8.96
CA ARG A 12 -11.37 3.54 8.09
C ARG A 12 -9.97 3.59 7.47
N MET A 13 -9.79 2.80 6.41
CA MET A 13 -8.52 2.70 5.70
C MET A 13 -8.41 3.79 4.62
N SER A 14 -7.25 4.44 4.56
CA SER A 14 -6.86 5.31 3.44
C SER A 14 -6.65 4.48 2.17
N LYS A 15 -6.78 5.10 0.98
CA LYS A 15 -6.41 4.44 -0.27
C LYS A 15 -4.91 4.14 -0.27
N ALA A 16 -4.55 2.87 -0.47
CA ALA A 16 -3.16 2.46 -0.58
C ALA A 16 -2.47 3.11 -1.79
N LEU A 17 -1.20 3.48 -1.62
CA LEU A 17 -0.34 3.87 -2.72
C LEU A 17 0.16 2.61 -3.42
N THR A 18 -0.03 2.52 -4.73
CA THR A 18 0.38 1.39 -5.56
C THR A 18 1.39 1.82 -6.60
N VAL A 19 2.40 0.98 -6.86
CA VAL A 19 3.41 1.19 -7.90
C VAL A 19 3.68 -0.12 -8.66
N PRO A 20 4.05 -0.07 -9.96
CA PRO A 20 4.55 -1.25 -10.67
C PRO A 20 5.87 -1.78 -10.07
N ASP A 21 6.13 -3.09 -10.22
CA ASP A 21 7.39 -3.75 -9.84
C ASP A 21 8.63 -3.24 -10.59
N SER A 22 8.43 -2.60 -11.74
CA SER A 22 9.47 -1.86 -12.47
C SER A 22 9.83 -0.49 -11.86
N THR A 23 9.11 -0.04 -10.82
CA THR A 23 9.40 1.23 -10.14
C THR A 23 10.71 1.12 -9.36
N THR A 24 11.62 2.06 -9.60
CA THR A 24 12.89 2.07 -8.87
C THR A 24 12.68 2.39 -7.38
N VAL A 25 13.57 1.91 -6.51
CA VAL A 25 13.53 2.22 -5.07
C VAL A 25 13.51 3.73 -4.82
N TYR A 26 14.30 4.51 -5.57
CA TYR A 26 14.33 5.97 -5.45
C TYR A 26 12.96 6.60 -5.73
N GLU A 27 12.27 6.18 -6.79
CA GLU A 27 10.95 6.70 -7.13
C GLU A 27 9.88 6.27 -6.14
N ALA A 28 9.95 5.03 -5.66
CA ALA A 28 9.10 4.52 -4.59
C ALA A 28 9.23 5.39 -3.33
N CYS A 29 10.45 5.58 -2.83
CA CYS A 29 10.74 6.42 -1.67
C CYS A 29 10.29 7.87 -1.88
N ARG A 30 10.53 8.45 -3.07
CA ARG A 30 10.09 9.82 -3.39
C ARG A 30 8.56 9.94 -3.33
N ARG A 31 7.82 8.94 -3.83
CA ARG A 31 6.35 8.93 -3.79
C ARG A 31 5.82 8.70 -2.36
N MET A 32 6.49 7.86 -1.57
CA MET A 32 6.18 7.66 -0.14
C MET A 32 6.32 8.95 0.65
N ALA A 33 7.45 9.65 0.51
CA ALA A 33 7.69 10.93 1.17
C ALA A 33 6.66 12.00 0.77
N ALA A 34 6.35 12.10 -0.53
CA ALA A 34 5.37 13.07 -1.03
C ALA A 34 3.94 12.82 -0.50
N ARG A 35 3.58 11.55 -0.23
CA ARG A 35 2.24 11.18 0.27
C ARG A 35 2.18 10.93 1.78
N ARG A 36 3.31 11.00 2.48
CA ARG A 36 3.44 10.73 3.92
C ARG A 36 2.87 9.36 4.30
N VAL A 37 3.35 8.33 3.59
CA VAL A 37 2.99 6.93 3.83
C VAL A 37 4.24 6.09 4.10
N ASP A 38 4.11 5.16 5.04
CA ASP A 38 5.24 4.31 5.48
C ASP A 38 5.30 2.97 4.70
N ALA A 39 4.26 2.68 3.91
CA ALA A 39 4.19 1.49 3.09
C ALA A 39 3.48 1.73 1.74
N ILE A 40 3.89 0.99 0.73
CA ILE A 40 3.27 0.96 -0.61
C ILE A 40 3.03 -0.48 -1.07
N LEU A 41 2.04 -0.65 -1.93
CA LEU A 41 1.75 -1.91 -2.61
C LEU A 41 2.49 -1.95 -3.94
N VAL A 42 3.09 -3.09 -4.26
CA VAL A 42 3.79 -3.34 -5.52
C VAL A 42 2.94 -4.28 -6.38
N THR A 43 2.73 -3.94 -7.64
CA THR A 43 1.97 -4.76 -8.60
C THR A 43 2.83 -5.23 -9.75
N ASP A 44 2.59 -6.45 -10.21
CA ASP A 44 3.25 -7.01 -11.40
C ASP A 44 2.63 -6.47 -12.71
N SER A 45 3.10 -6.99 -13.85
CA SER A 45 2.62 -6.66 -15.19
C SER A 45 1.17 -7.09 -15.47
N ASN A 46 0.60 -7.99 -14.66
CA ASN A 46 -0.81 -8.40 -14.72
C ASN A 46 -1.70 -7.54 -13.82
N ALA A 47 -1.16 -6.47 -13.21
CA ALA A 47 -1.80 -5.64 -12.21
C ALA A 47 -2.21 -6.40 -10.93
N LEU A 48 -1.57 -7.54 -10.67
CA LEU A 48 -1.77 -8.32 -9.46
C LEU A 48 -0.79 -7.86 -8.37
N LEU A 49 -1.22 -7.91 -7.11
CA LEU A 49 -0.37 -7.58 -5.98
C LEU A 49 0.76 -8.61 -5.86
N CYS A 50 2.01 -8.16 -5.93
CA CYS A 50 3.19 -9.00 -5.84
C CYS A 50 4.11 -8.68 -4.65
N GLY A 51 3.91 -7.54 -3.99
CA GLY A 51 4.73 -7.18 -2.84
C GLY A 51 4.25 -5.96 -2.05
N ILE A 52 4.92 -5.73 -0.94
CA ILE A 52 4.79 -4.54 -0.09
C ILE A 52 6.21 -4.00 0.12
N LEU A 53 6.39 -2.69 -0.06
CA LEU A 53 7.62 -2.00 0.30
C LEU A 53 7.34 -1.10 1.50
N THR A 54 8.16 -1.26 2.54
CA THR A 54 8.14 -0.47 3.78
C THR A 54 9.33 0.47 3.85
N ASP A 55 9.23 1.52 4.66
CA ASP A 55 10.30 2.52 4.86
C ASP A 55 11.47 2.01 5.74
N LYS A 56 11.32 0.82 6.33
CA LYS A 56 12.36 0.03 7.03
C LYS A 56 12.72 -1.23 6.27
#